data_AF-A0A1G8AY95-F1
#
_entry.id   AF-A0A1G8AY95-F1
#
_cell.length_a   1.000
_cell.length_b   1.000
_cell.length_c   1.000
_cell.angle_alpha   90.00
_cell.angle_beta   90.00
_cell.angle_gamma   90.00
#
_symmetry.space_group_name_H-M   'P 1'
#
loop_
_entity.id
_entity.type
_entity.pdbx_description
1 polymer ?
#
loop_
_entity_poly.entity_id
_entity_poly.type
_entity_poly.pdbx_seq_one_letter_code
_entity_poly.pdbx_strand_id
1 'polypeptide(L)' 'MHPKRHPGVAAVLSALWSGLGQIYNGQIGKGMALTIIQLLNYLLLSVLIGFITFPLVWIYGVVDAYRYAEKANRRHGD' A
#
# COMPACT_ATOMS: atom_id res chain seq x y z
N MET A 1 -22.91 7.46 -6.03
CA MET A 1 -21.93 8.16 -5.18
C MET A 1 -20.89 7.15 -4.71
N HIS A 2 -19.64 7.25 -5.17
CA HIS A 2 -18.57 6.45 -4.56
C HIS A 2 -18.28 7.01 -3.16
N PRO A 3 -18.18 6.16 -2.12
CA PRO A 3 -17.91 6.64 -0.76
C PRO A 3 -16.54 7.32 -0.69
N LYS A 4 -16.47 8.47 0.00
CA LYS A 4 -15.21 9.17 0.31
C LYS A 4 -14.28 8.17 1.02
N ARG A 5 -13.09 7.94 0.46
CA ARG A 5 -12.13 6.99 1.04
C ARG A 5 -11.30 7.70 2.09
N HIS A 6 -11.17 7.16 3.30
CA HIS A 6 -10.37 7.80 4.33
C HIS A 6 -8.86 7.53 4.09
N PRO A 7 -8.03 8.56 3.79
CA PRO A 7 -6.63 8.34 3.46
C PRO A 7 -5.81 7.74 4.61
N GLY A 8 -6.13 8.11 5.84
CA GLY A 8 -5.53 7.53 7.04
C GLY A 8 -5.85 6.04 7.19
N VAL A 9 -7.09 5.62 6.88
CA VAL A 9 -7.49 4.20 6.92
C VAL A 9 -6.74 3.40 5.85
N ALA A 10 -6.61 3.94 4.63
CA ALA A 10 -5.82 3.30 3.57
C ALA A 10 -4.34 3.15 3.96
N ALA A 11 -3.76 4.16 4.61
CA ALA A 11 -2.37 4.12 5.07
C ALA A 11 -2.16 3.08 6.18
N VAL A 12 -3.04 3.04 7.18
CA VAL A 12 -2.99 2.06 8.27
C VAL A 12 -3.19 0.65 7.73
N LEU A 13 -4.10 0.44 6.77
CA LEU A 13 -4.30 -0.85 6.15
C LEU A 13 -3.03 -1.34 5.42
N SER A 14 -2.37 -0.48 4.63
CA SER A 14 -1.09 -0.83 4.01
C SER A 14 0.05 -1.01 5.02
N ALA A 15 -0.01 -0.33 6.17
CA ALA A 15 0.98 -0.48 7.24
C ALA A 15 0.83 -1.83 7.96
N LEU A 16 -0.41 -2.27 8.19
CA LEU A 16 -0.72 -3.59 8.76
C LEU A 16 -0.34 -4.72 7.81
N TRP A 17 -0.58 -4.53 6.51
CA TRP A 17 -0.17 -5.49 5.48
C TRP A 17 -0.02 -4.81 4.11
N SER A 18 1.18 -4.88 3.53
CA SER A 18 1.47 -4.30 2.21
C SER A 18 0.49 -4.82 1.16
N GLY A 19 -0.31 -3.91 0.59
CA GLY A 19 -1.30 -4.20 -0.44
C GLY A 19 -2.76 -4.05 0.01
N LEU A 20 -3.06 -4.07 1.32
CA LEU A 20 -4.43 -3.90 1.80
C LEU A 20 -4.97 -2.47 1.57
N GLY A 21 -4.14 -1.44 1.73
CA GLY A 21 -4.55 -0.06 1.45
C GLY A 21 -4.87 0.16 -0.03
N GLN A 22 -4.13 -0.50 -0.93
CA GLN A 22 -4.40 -0.50 -2.36
C GLN A 22 -5.72 -1.22 -2.69
N ILE A 23 -6.02 -2.35 -2.03
CA ILE A 23 -7.31 -3.06 -2.18
C ILE A 23 -8.47 -2.20 -1.67
N TYR A 24 -8.32 -1.55 -0.51
CA TYR A 24 -9.29 -0.57 0.01
C TYR A 24 -9.54 0.60 -0.95
N ASN A 25 -8.48 1.02 -1.63
CA ASN A 25 -8.51 2.02 -2.69
C ASN A 25 -9.09 1.51 -4.03
N GLY A 26 -9.58 0.27 -4.10
CA GLY A 26 -10.11 -0.35 -5.32
C GLY A 26 -9.04 -0.73 -6.34
N GLN A 27 -7.75 -0.69 -5.98
CA GLN A 27 -6.63 -1.07 -6.81
C GLN A 27 -6.19 -2.52 -6.53
N ILE A 28 -7.08 -3.48 -6.79
CA ILE A 28 -6.84 -4.90 -6.44
C ILE A 28 -5.56 -5.44 -7.08
N GLY A 29 -5.33 -5.16 -8.38
CA GLY A 29 -4.13 -5.63 -9.08
C GLY A 29 -2.83 -5.10 -8.47
N LYS A 30 -2.79 -3.81 -8.07
CA LYS A 30 -1.62 -3.25 -7.38
C LYS A 30 -1.45 -3.81 -5.97
N GLY A 31 -2.54 -4.03 -5.25
CA GLY A 31 -2.51 -4.64 -3.91
C GLY A 31 -1.95 -6.05 -3.92
N MET A 32 -2.39 -6.88 -4.88
CA MET A 32 -1.82 -8.22 -5.08
C MET A 32 -0.33 -8.16 -5.46
N ALA A 33 0.07 -7.28 -6.37
CA ALA A 33 1.48 -7.12 -6.75
C ALA A 33 2.35 -6.75 -5.54
N LEU A 34 1.93 -5.78 -4.73
CA LEU A 34 2.65 -5.38 -3.51
C LEU A 34 2.71 -6.50 -2.47
N THR A 35 1.63 -7.28 -2.34
CA THR A 35 1.60 -8.44 -1.43
C THR A 35 2.63 -9.48 -1.88
N ILE A 36 2.66 -9.83 -3.17
CA ILE A 36 3.63 -10.80 -3.73
C ILE A 36 5.07 -10.28 -3.55
N ILE A 37 5.33 -9.00 -3.84
CA ILE A 37 6.66 -8.40 -3.63
C ILE A 37 7.06 -8.46 -2.15
N GLN A 38 6.13 -8.23 -1.22
CA GLN A 38 6.42 -8.29 0.20
C GLN A 38 6.73 -9.74 0.66
N LEU A 39 6.04 -10.73 0.10
CA LEU A 39 6.34 -12.15 0.34
C LEU A 39 7.73 -12.54 -0.16
N LEU A 40 8.12 -12.07 -1.34
CA LEU A 40 9.48 -12.26 -1.86
C LEU A 40 10.53 -11.55 -0.99
N ASN A 41 10.23 -10.34 -0.51
CA ASN A 41 11.10 -9.65 0.45
C ASN A 41 11.25 -10.41 1.76
N TYR A 42 10.20 -11.10 2.21
CA TYR A 42 10.26 -11.95 3.39
C TYR A 42 11.23 -13.12 3.21
N LEU A 43 11.26 -13.73 2.01
CA LEU A 43 12.26 -14.75 1.67
C LEU A 43 13.68 -14.14 1.62
N LEU A 44 13.81 -12.92 1.08
CA LEU A 44 15.08 -12.20 1.01
C LEU A 44 15.62 -11.76 2.38
N LEU A 45 14.81 -11.71 3.44
CA LEU A 45 15.30 -11.43 4.81
C LEU A 45 16.30 -12.48 5.32
N SER A 46 16.33 -13.67 4.71
CA SER A 46 17.40 -14.66 4.95
C SER A 46 18.79 -14.17 4.50
N VAL A 47 18.84 -13.10 3.71
CA VAL A 47 20.05 -12.45 3.20
C VAL A 47 20.05 -10.99 3.66
N LEU A 48 21.24 -10.40 3.84
CA LEU A 48 21.38 -9.00 4.30
C LEU A 48 20.59 -7.99 3.45
N ILE A 49 20.40 -8.26 2.16
CA ILE A 49 19.66 -7.37 1.25
C ILE A 49 18.18 -7.23 1.62
N GLY A 50 17.56 -8.28 2.16
CA GLY A 50 16.15 -8.26 2.56
C GLY A 50 15.85 -7.26 3.66
N PHE A 51 16.82 -6.99 4.54
CA PHE A 51 16.66 -6.02 5.63
C PHE A 51 16.54 -4.59 5.12
N ILE A 52 17.04 -4.29 3.92
CA ILE A 52 16.92 -2.97 3.30
C ILE A 52 15.68 -2.92 2.40
N THR A 53 15.48 -3.95 1.57
CA THR A 53 14.37 -3.95 0.60
C THR A 53 13.00 -4.11 1.26
N PHE A 54 12.89 -4.88 2.36
CA PHE A 54 11.65 -5.06 3.10
C PHE A 54 11.06 -3.73 3.63
N PRO A 55 11.77 -2.91 4.43
CA PRO A 55 11.24 -1.64 4.92
C PRO A 55 11.04 -0.62 3.78
N LEU A 56 11.89 -0.61 2.75
CA LEU A 56 11.73 0.30 1.61
C LEU A 56 10.41 0.08 0.87
N VAL A 57 10.10 -1.19 0.52
CA VAL A 57 8.85 -1.52 -0.17
C VAL A 57 7.64 -1.30 0.75
N TRP A 58 7.77 -1.61 2.04
CA TRP A 58 6.71 -1.37 3.00
C TRP A 58 6.35 0.12 3.13
N ILE A 59 7.34 1.00 3.32
CA ILE A 59 7.13 2.47 3.36
C ILE A 59 6.51 2.97 2.05
N TYR A 60 7.02 2.48 0.91
CA TYR A 60 6.44 2.81 -0.39
C TYR A 60 4.94 2.45 -0.46
N GLY A 61 4.57 1.24 -0.03
CA GLY A 61 3.18 0.76 -0.05
C GLY A 61 2.24 1.60 0.81
N VAL A 62 2.71 2.07 1.97
CA VAL A 62 1.96 2.97 2.87
C VAL A 62 1.76 4.34 2.22
N VAL A 63 2.83 4.94 1.71
CA VAL A 63 2.79 6.28 1.08
C VAL A 63 1.95 6.28 -0.19
N ASP A 64 2.04 5.23 -1.02
CA ASP A 64 1.24 5.07 -2.23
C ASP A 64 -0.26 4.98 -1.90
N ALA A 65 -0.63 4.15 -0.91
CA ALA A 65 -2.03 4.02 -0.48
C ALA A 65 -2.60 5.33 0.06
N TYR A 66 -1.83 6.07 0.86
CA TYR A 66 -2.22 7.39 1.37
C TYR A 66 -2.42 8.40 0.23
N ARG A 67 -1.41 8.57 -0.62
CA ARG A 67 -1.43 9.57 -1.71
C ARG A 67 -2.54 9.26 -2.71
N TYR A 68 -2.82 7.99 -2.98
CA TYR A 68 -3.90 7.62 -3.88
C TYR A 68 -5.27 7.95 -3.29
N ALA A 69 -5.51 7.62 -2.02
CA ALA A 69 -6.75 7.95 -1.34
C ALA A 69 -6.97 9.48 -1.25
N GLU A 70 -5.91 10.24 -0.94
CA GLU A 70 -5.95 11.70 -0.90
C GLU A 70 -6.27 12.30 -2.28
N LYS A 71 -5.59 11.84 -3.35
CA LYS A 71 -5.87 12.28 -4.72
C LYS A 71 -7.29 11.92 -5.16
N ALA A 72 -7.77 10.73 -4.79
CA ALA A 72 -9.13 10.30 -5.12
C ALA A 72 -10.17 11.22 -4.47
N ASN A 73 -9.97 11.63 -3.21
CA ASN A 73 -10.87 12.57 -2.54
C ASN A 73 -10.82 13.97 -3.15
N ARG A 74 -9.63 14.49 -3.51
CA ARG A 74 -9.49 15.80 -4.14
C ARG A 74 -10.18 15.89 -5.50
N ARG A 75 -10.24 14.79 -6.26
CA ARG A 75 -10.92 14.73 -7.58
C ARG A 75 -12.45 14.62 -7.50
N HIS A 76 -13.02 14.37 -6.33
CA HIS A 76 -14.48 14.24 -6.13
C HIS A 76 -15.03 15.41 -5.29
N GLY A 77 -14.25 16.47 -5.11
CA GLY A 77 -14.58 17.64 -4.31
C GLY A 77 -15.00 18.88 -5.14
N ASP A 78 -15.40 18.69 -6.40
CA ASP A 78 -15.97 19.75 -7.26
C ASP A 78 -17.50 19.70 -7.25
#